data_AF-A0AAW4IDG0-F1
#
_entry.id   AF-A0AAW4IDG0-F1
#
_cell.length_a   1.000
_cell.length_b   1.000
_cell.length_c   1.000
_cell.angle_alpha   90.00
_cell.angle_beta   90.00
_cell.angle_gamma   90.00
#
_symmetry.space_group_name_H-M   'P 1'
#
loop_
_entity.id
_entity.type
_entity.pdbx_description
1 polymer ?
#
loop_
_entity_poly.entity_id
_entity_poly.type
_entity_poly.pdbx_seq_one_letter_code
_entity_poly.pdbx_strand_id
1 'polypeptide(L)'
;MARSEDYCKRLLVIAKSGWIKIVGGAALALGVWLWWGLWGVSIFKKLICSAPQSCTDLGQVGDIFGGVNAFFAALALAAVAYSTYSSRRAFEEEQANSRRAFEEEQRSSRAAFEEAQLNSRKAFEEQQQRIFDVDNLEQIRKSYGWAFQVLDEDGIKGDGENRRLAWLTAARHLLRAERLVKSIQTPVYKTIQSEEEEYWRTKFHRALSNPSLSKVSFFADTTTAVPIERVEFSSALVVVAFSVWKEDEADPVDSVNRGELLERRGVVGPGGVHKALQRYLDVLPNVKQEWEQYKEANSGSKAVVGQPDNLAK
;
A
#
# COMPACT_ATOMS: atom_id res chain seq x y z
N MET A 1 42.11 0.20 17.85
CA MET A 1 42.78 1.51 18.04
C MET A 1 41.82 2.64 18.44
N ALA A 2 40.54 2.63 18.07
CA ALA A 2 39.58 3.71 18.44
C ALA A 2 39.22 3.82 19.95
N ARG A 3 39.59 2.84 20.78
CA ARG A 3 39.22 2.80 22.21
C ARG A 3 40.19 3.59 23.11
N SER A 4 41.40 3.95 22.65
CA SER A 4 42.39 4.70 23.45
C SER A 4 42.28 6.22 23.29
N GLU A 5 41.74 6.72 22.18
CA GLU A 5 41.54 8.16 21.96
C GLU A 5 40.45 8.75 22.88
N ASP A 6 39.48 7.92 23.30
CA ASP A 6 38.35 8.36 24.12
C ASP A 6 38.75 8.61 25.58
N TYR A 7 39.75 7.88 26.11
CA TYR A 7 40.28 8.11 27.46
C TYR A 7 41.08 9.41 27.58
N CYS A 8 41.87 9.77 26.56
CA CYS A 8 42.62 11.03 26.57
C CYS A 8 41.69 12.25 26.48
N LYS A 9 40.62 12.19 25.68
CA LYS A 9 39.62 13.27 25.63
C LYS A 9 38.85 13.40 26.95
N ARG A 10 38.51 12.29 27.62
CA ARG A 10 37.88 12.31 28.96
C ARG A 10 38.79 12.92 30.03
N LEU A 11 40.09 12.63 30.01
CA LEU A 11 41.06 13.23 30.94
C LEU A 11 41.26 14.74 30.71
N LEU A 12 41.21 15.20 29.47
CA LEU A 12 41.35 16.63 29.12
C LEU A 12 40.11 17.46 29.50
N VAL A 13 38.92 16.87 29.50
CA VAL A 13 37.69 17.54 30.00
C VAL A 13 37.73 17.67 31.53
N ILE A 14 38.28 16.69 32.24
CA ILE A 14 38.50 16.78 33.70
C ILE A 14 39.50 17.90 34.04
N ALA A 15 40.53 18.10 33.22
CA ALA A 15 41.50 19.20 33.39
C ALA A 15 40.93 20.60 33.10
N LYS A 16 39.85 20.72 32.33
CA LYS A 16 39.13 21.99 32.08
C LYS A 16 37.97 22.25 33.04
N SER A 17 37.73 21.33 33.98
CA SER A 17 36.68 21.42 34.97
C SER A 17 36.96 22.53 35.99
N GLY A 18 35.97 23.38 36.27
CA GLY A 18 36.01 24.37 37.35
C GLY A 18 36.36 23.77 38.73
N TRP A 19 36.34 22.45 38.86
CA TRP A 19 36.84 21.70 40.02
C TRP A 19 38.26 22.05 40.44
N ILE A 20 39.22 22.23 39.53
CA ILE A 20 40.61 22.53 39.91
C ILE A 20 40.70 23.90 40.60
N LYS A 21 39.89 24.87 40.15
CA LYS A 21 39.85 26.20 40.76
C LYS A 21 39.15 26.18 42.13
N ILE A 22 38.10 25.37 42.29
CA ILE A 22 37.36 25.23 43.54
C ILE A 22 38.19 24.47 44.59
N VAL A 23 38.79 23.34 44.21
CA VAL A 23 39.66 22.54 45.10
C VAL A 23 40.91 23.32 45.48
N GLY A 24 41.53 24.03 44.51
CA GLY A 24 42.67 24.91 44.79
C GLY A 24 42.31 26.06 45.73
N GLY A 25 41.14 26.69 45.52
CA GLY A 25 40.65 27.75 46.41
C GLY A 25 40.31 27.25 47.81
N ALA A 26 39.69 26.09 47.95
CA ALA A 26 39.37 25.47 49.23
C ALA A 26 40.64 25.06 50.00
N ALA A 27 41.63 24.49 49.31
CA ALA A 27 42.93 24.15 49.91
C ALA A 27 43.69 25.38 50.39
N LEU A 28 43.65 26.49 49.62
CA LEU A 28 44.19 27.78 50.04
C LEU A 28 43.47 28.34 51.26
N ALA A 29 42.13 28.33 51.27
CA ALA A 29 41.35 28.80 52.40
C ALA A 29 41.60 27.98 53.67
N LEU A 30 41.68 26.65 53.56
CA LEU A 30 42.06 25.76 54.65
C LEU A 30 43.50 25.99 55.11
N GLY A 31 44.43 26.19 54.18
CA GLY A 31 45.82 26.51 54.48
C GLY A 31 45.96 27.84 55.22
N VAL A 32 45.23 28.87 54.80
CA VAL A 32 45.16 30.18 55.47
C VAL A 32 44.52 30.06 56.85
N TRP A 33 43.45 29.28 56.99
CA TRP A 33 42.79 29.06 58.28
C TRP A 33 43.67 28.29 59.27
N LEU A 34 44.32 27.21 58.83
CA LEU A 34 45.28 26.44 59.63
C LEU A 34 46.49 27.28 60.00
N TRP A 35 47.03 28.06 59.06
CA TRP A 35 48.14 28.97 59.31
C TRP A 35 47.76 30.09 60.30
N TRP A 36 46.56 30.65 60.17
CA TRP A 36 46.01 31.62 61.11
C TRP A 36 45.86 31.03 62.53
N GLY A 37 45.29 29.83 62.64
CA GLY A 37 45.08 29.12 63.91
C GLY A 37 46.39 28.67 64.60
N LEU A 38 47.40 28.29 63.83
CA LEU A 38 48.68 27.79 64.36
C LEU A 38 49.70 28.90 64.65
N TRP A 39 49.82 29.86 63.74
CA TRP A 39 50.88 30.89 63.78
C TRP A 39 50.32 32.31 63.90
N GLY A 40 49.22 32.60 63.20
CA GLY A 40 48.57 33.92 63.21
C GLY A 40 48.23 34.38 64.62
N VAL A 41 47.66 33.51 65.45
CA VAL A 41 47.32 33.80 66.86
C VAL A 41 48.53 34.25 67.69
N SER A 42 49.66 33.58 67.50
CA SER A 42 50.89 33.82 68.28
C SER A 42 51.59 35.10 67.83
N ILE A 43 51.64 35.34 66.52
CA ILE A 43 52.23 36.55 65.93
C ILE A 43 51.39 37.79 66.26
N PHE A 44 50.06 37.67 66.18
CA PHE A 44 49.14 38.79 66.41
C PHE A 44 49.04 39.17 67.89
N LYS A 45 49.09 38.19 68.82
CA LYS A 45 49.23 38.46 70.26
C LYS A 45 50.48 39.29 70.58
N LYS A 46 51.60 39.02 69.91
CA LYS A 46 52.86 39.79 70.07
C LYS A 46 52.78 41.19 69.43
N LEU A 47 52.00 41.35 68.36
CA LEU A 47 51.86 42.62 67.64
C LEU A 47 50.94 43.61 68.39
N ILE A 48 49.95 43.12 69.14
CA ILE A 48 48.98 43.96 69.87
C ILE A 48 49.34 44.14 71.35
N CYS A 49 49.87 43.12 72.04
CA CYS A 49 50.33 43.26 73.44
C CYS A 49 51.85 43.48 73.49
N SER A 50 52.29 44.74 73.37
CA SER A 50 53.70 45.16 73.49
C SER A 50 54.13 45.54 74.91
N ALA A 51 53.25 45.43 75.92
CA ALA A 51 53.56 45.67 77.33
C ALA A 51 52.77 44.72 78.27
N PRO A 52 53.31 44.32 79.44
CA PRO A 52 52.75 43.23 80.26
C PRO A 52 51.50 43.57 81.09
N GLN A 53 51.03 44.82 81.11
CA GLN A 53 50.00 45.28 82.06
C GLN A 53 48.63 45.68 81.47
N SER A 54 48.38 45.49 80.16
CA SER A 54 47.08 45.84 79.55
C SER A 54 46.45 44.73 78.72
N CYS A 55 46.77 43.46 79.01
CA CYS A 55 46.18 42.31 78.33
C CYS A 55 45.02 41.72 79.21
N THR A 56 44.27 42.56 79.93
CA THR A 56 43.02 42.22 80.64
C THR A 56 41.78 42.25 79.75
N ASP A 57 41.91 42.59 78.47
CA ASP A 57 40.82 42.48 77.48
C ASP A 57 40.96 41.19 76.66
N LEU A 58 40.90 40.04 77.33
CA LEU A 58 40.69 38.74 76.65
C LEU A 58 39.41 38.78 75.78
N GLY A 59 38.47 39.67 76.08
CA GLY A 59 37.27 39.94 75.29
C GLY A 59 37.56 40.45 73.87
N GLN A 60 38.43 41.44 73.68
CA GLN A 60 38.71 42.00 72.34
C GLN A 60 39.45 41.01 71.43
N VAL A 61 40.38 40.23 71.99
CA VAL A 61 41.01 39.14 71.25
C VAL A 61 39.97 38.08 70.90
N GLY A 62 39.10 37.72 71.85
CA GLY A 62 37.97 36.81 71.65
C GLY A 62 37.00 37.26 70.57
N ASP A 63 36.66 38.55 70.49
CA ASP A 63 35.73 39.11 69.50
C ASP A 63 36.31 39.07 68.08
N ILE A 64 37.61 39.30 67.92
CA ILE A 64 38.29 39.17 66.62
C ILE A 64 38.38 37.70 66.20
N PHE A 65 38.69 36.79 67.14
CA PHE A 65 38.63 35.34 66.87
C PHE A 65 37.23 34.88 66.49
N GLY A 66 36.22 35.37 67.20
CA GLY A 66 34.81 35.16 66.90
C GLY A 66 34.45 35.69 65.51
N GLY A 67 34.90 36.89 65.16
CA GLY A 67 34.68 37.52 63.85
C GLY A 67 35.34 36.76 62.69
N VAL A 68 36.58 36.31 62.84
CA VAL A 68 37.28 35.51 61.81
C VAL A 68 36.61 34.15 61.64
N ASN A 69 36.29 33.44 62.73
CA ASN A 69 35.57 32.18 62.62
C ASN A 69 34.15 32.36 62.07
N ALA A 70 33.45 33.43 62.43
CA ALA A 70 32.15 33.77 61.87
C ALA A 70 32.23 34.03 60.36
N PHE A 71 33.31 34.67 59.88
CA PHE A 71 33.53 34.89 58.45
C PHE A 71 33.75 33.57 57.70
N PHE A 72 34.59 32.66 58.21
CA PHE A 72 34.77 31.34 57.60
C PHE A 72 33.51 30.46 57.68
N ALA A 73 32.76 30.53 58.78
CA ALA A 73 31.48 29.85 58.92
C ALA A 73 30.44 30.39 57.91
N ALA A 74 30.40 31.71 57.71
CA ALA A 74 29.54 32.34 56.69
C ALA A 74 29.95 31.93 55.27
N LEU A 75 31.25 31.86 54.96
CA LEU A 75 31.74 31.36 53.67
C LEU A 75 31.39 29.88 53.42
N ALA A 76 31.53 29.04 54.45
CA ALA A 76 31.15 27.63 54.36
C ALA A 76 29.64 27.46 54.13
N LEU A 77 28.82 28.24 54.85
CA LEU A 77 27.37 28.22 54.68
C LEU A 77 26.96 28.73 53.30
N ALA A 78 27.62 29.78 52.78
CA ALA A 78 27.41 30.28 51.42
C ALA A 78 27.79 29.22 50.36
N ALA A 79 28.89 28.49 50.54
CA ALA A 79 29.29 27.41 49.64
C ALA A 79 28.29 26.25 49.63
N VAL A 80 27.78 25.84 50.80
CA VAL A 80 26.73 24.81 50.93
C VAL A 80 25.42 25.26 50.31
N ALA A 81 25.02 26.52 50.54
CA ALA A 81 23.83 27.09 49.92
C ALA A 81 23.95 27.11 48.38
N TYR A 82 25.10 27.51 47.85
CA TYR A 82 25.38 27.47 46.41
C TYR A 82 25.34 26.04 45.85
N SER A 83 25.99 25.08 46.52
CA SER A 83 26.00 23.68 46.12
C SER A 83 24.60 23.06 46.12
N THR A 84 23.79 23.39 47.13
CA THR A 84 22.41 22.89 47.24
C THR A 84 21.53 23.47 46.15
N TYR A 85 21.69 24.78 45.86
CA TYR A 85 21.01 25.45 44.77
C TYR A 85 21.36 24.86 43.40
N SER A 86 22.65 24.65 43.12
CA SER A 86 23.10 24.08 41.84
C SER A 86 22.65 22.63 41.67
N SER A 87 22.68 21.83 42.75
CA SER A 87 22.23 20.44 42.73
C SER A 87 20.73 20.34 42.48
N ARG A 88 19.93 21.21 43.13
CA ARG A 88 18.49 21.25 42.94
C ARG A 88 18.11 21.59 41.50
N ARG A 89 18.80 22.56 40.90
CA ARG A 89 18.59 22.93 39.50
C ARG A 89 18.94 21.78 38.54
N ALA A 90 20.04 21.07 38.78
CA ALA A 90 20.43 19.91 37.96
C ALA A 90 19.38 18.78 38.04
N PHE A 91 18.85 18.50 39.23
CA PHE A 91 17.79 17.52 39.43
C PHE A 91 16.48 17.92 38.73
N GLU A 92 16.09 19.20 38.79
CA GLU A 92 14.89 19.70 38.10
C GLU A 92 15.01 19.56 36.58
N GLU A 93 16.19 19.88 36.01
CA GLU A 93 16.47 19.72 34.58
C GLU A 93 16.45 18.24 34.16
N GLU A 94 17.05 17.35 34.95
CA GLU A 94 17.04 15.90 34.70
C GLU A 94 15.63 15.31 34.79
N GLN A 95 14.84 15.73 35.76
CA GLN A 95 13.45 15.30 35.91
C GLN A 95 12.59 15.80 34.74
N ALA A 96 12.80 17.04 34.29
CA ALA A 96 12.10 17.59 33.12
C ALA A 96 12.46 16.84 31.82
N ASN A 97 13.75 16.53 31.61
CA ASN A 97 14.20 15.76 30.46
C ASN A 97 13.66 14.33 30.48
N SER A 98 13.67 13.67 31.65
CA SER A 98 13.14 12.32 31.83
C SER A 98 11.63 12.27 31.53
N ARG A 99 10.87 13.29 31.95
CA ARG A 99 9.44 13.40 31.64
C ARG A 99 9.20 13.57 30.14
N ARG A 100 9.96 14.43 29.47
CA ARG A 100 9.85 14.63 28.01
C ARG A 100 10.17 13.36 27.24
N ALA A 101 11.25 12.68 27.60
CA ALA A 101 11.63 11.41 26.98
C ALA A 101 10.54 10.35 27.14
N PHE A 102 9.97 10.23 28.34
CA PHE A 102 8.86 9.32 28.60
C PHE A 102 7.58 9.69 27.80
N GLU A 103 7.24 10.97 27.73
CA GLU A 103 6.12 11.45 26.92
C GLU A 103 6.33 11.19 25.43
N GLU A 104 7.54 11.39 24.92
CA GLU A 104 7.91 11.11 23.53
C GLU A 104 7.82 9.62 23.22
N GLU A 105 8.32 8.76 24.10
CA GLU A 105 8.22 7.31 23.98
C GLU A 105 6.75 6.85 24.02
N GLN A 106 5.95 7.42 24.92
CA GLN A 106 4.53 7.10 24.99
C GLN A 106 3.79 7.57 23.73
N ARG A 107 4.13 8.73 23.18
CA ARG A 107 3.55 9.24 21.92
C ARG A 107 3.95 8.36 20.74
N SER A 108 5.22 7.98 20.63
CA SER A 108 5.70 7.12 19.55
C SER A 108 5.06 5.72 19.63
N SER A 109 4.94 5.16 20.83
CA SER A 109 4.26 3.89 21.07
C SER A 109 2.78 3.94 20.67
N ARG A 110 2.06 5.02 21.04
CA ARG A 110 0.66 5.22 20.64
C ARG A 110 0.51 5.37 19.13
N ALA A 111 1.37 6.15 18.49
CA ALA A 111 1.33 6.33 17.04
C ALA A 111 1.62 5.03 16.29
N ALA A 112 2.62 4.27 16.72
CA ALA A 112 2.94 2.96 16.15
C ALA A 112 1.79 1.96 16.32
N PHE A 113 1.11 1.99 17.47
CA PHE A 113 -0.05 1.15 17.71
C PHE A 113 -1.24 1.53 16.82
N GLU A 114 -1.53 2.82 16.67
CA GLU A 114 -2.59 3.33 15.78
C GLU A 114 -2.31 2.96 14.31
N GLU A 115 -1.06 3.12 13.87
CA GLU A 115 -0.63 2.71 12.52
C GLU A 115 -0.79 1.20 12.32
N ALA A 116 -0.38 0.39 13.30
CA ALA A 116 -0.54 -1.06 13.25
C ALA A 116 -2.02 -1.47 13.16
N GLN A 117 -2.91 -0.81 13.92
CA GLN A 117 -4.35 -1.05 13.84
C GLN A 117 -4.92 -0.66 12.47
N LEU A 118 -4.52 0.49 11.92
CA LEU A 118 -4.97 0.95 10.61
C LEU A 118 -4.52 0.00 9.50
N ASN A 119 -3.26 -0.44 9.52
CA ASN A 119 -2.72 -1.38 8.56
C ASN A 119 -3.42 -2.75 8.66
N SER A 120 -3.69 -3.22 9.87
CA SER A 120 -4.45 -4.47 10.09
C SER A 120 -5.87 -4.36 9.54
N ARG A 121 -6.54 -3.23 9.73
CA ARG A 121 -7.88 -2.96 9.19
C ARG A 121 -7.88 -2.93 7.67
N LYS A 122 -6.94 -2.21 7.05
CA LYS A 122 -6.80 -2.16 5.58
C LYS A 122 -6.54 -3.55 5.00
N ALA A 123 -5.62 -4.31 5.61
CA ALA A 123 -5.31 -5.68 5.18
C ALA A 123 -6.54 -6.59 5.29
N PHE A 124 -7.35 -6.44 6.35
CA PHE A 124 -8.61 -7.17 6.50
C PHE A 124 -9.64 -6.78 5.43
N GLU A 125 -9.84 -5.48 5.17
CA GLU A 125 -10.75 -4.98 4.13
C GLU A 125 -10.34 -5.49 2.73
N GLU A 126 -9.05 -5.44 2.40
CA GLU A 126 -8.50 -6.00 1.16
C GLU A 126 -8.72 -7.52 1.06
N GLN A 127 -8.55 -8.26 2.15
CA GLN A 127 -8.78 -9.70 2.17
C GLN A 127 -10.26 -10.03 1.99
N GLN A 128 -11.16 -9.28 2.64
CA GLN A 128 -12.61 -9.43 2.46
C GLN A 128 -13.01 -9.15 1.00
N GLN A 129 -12.47 -8.10 0.39
CA GLN A 129 -12.73 -7.78 -1.01
C GLN A 129 -12.26 -8.91 -1.93
N ARG A 130 -11.07 -9.49 -1.68
CA ARG A 130 -10.60 -10.64 -2.47
C ARG A 130 -11.52 -11.85 -2.35
N ILE A 131 -11.97 -12.19 -1.13
CA ILE A 131 -12.90 -13.30 -0.91
C ILE A 131 -14.21 -13.05 -1.65
N PHE A 132 -14.78 -11.85 -1.53
CA PHE A 132 -15.99 -11.46 -2.23
C PHE A 132 -15.84 -11.56 -3.76
N ASP A 133 -14.70 -11.13 -4.31
CA ASP A 133 -14.41 -11.25 -5.74
C ASP A 133 -14.28 -12.73 -6.18
N VAL A 134 -13.70 -13.60 -5.36
CA VAL A 134 -13.63 -15.05 -5.61
C VAL A 134 -15.02 -15.67 -5.68
N ASP A 135 -15.87 -15.38 -4.69
CA ASP A 135 -17.23 -15.92 -4.62
C ASP A 135 -18.07 -15.45 -5.82
N ASN A 136 -17.94 -14.17 -6.19
CA ASN A 136 -18.59 -13.62 -7.38
C ASN A 136 -18.10 -14.30 -8.65
N LEU A 137 -16.79 -14.51 -8.81
CA LEU A 137 -16.22 -15.19 -9.97
C LEU A 137 -16.76 -16.62 -10.11
N GLU A 138 -16.86 -17.35 -8.99
CA GLU A 138 -17.45 -18.69 -8.99
C GLU A 138 -18.92 -18.66 -9.44
N GLN A 139 -19.71 -17.71 -8.93
CA GLN A 139 -21.11 -17.57 -9.30
C GLN A 139 -21.30 -17.13 -10.76
N ILE A 140 -20.40 -16.30 -11.29
CA ILE A 140 -20.36 -15.90 -12.70
C ILE A 140 -20.12 -17.12 -13.59
N ARG A 141 -19.09 -17.92 -13.29
CA ARG A 141 -18.79 -19.17 -14.01
C ARG A 141 -19.98 -20.10 -14.06
N LYS A 142 -20.64 -20.32 -12.91
CA LYS A 142 -21.87 -21.11 -12.82
C LYS A 142 -22.99 -20.54 -13.66
N SER A 143 -23.19 -19.22 -13.61
CA SER A 143 -24.24 -18.54 -14.38
C SER A 143 -24.03 -18.67 -15.89
N TYR A 144 -22.80 -18.53 -16.38
CA TYR A 144 -22.50 -18.80 -17.80
C TYR A 144 -22.73 -20.27 -18.17
N GLY A 145 -22.30 -21.20 -17.32
CA GLY A 145 -22.52 -22.63 -17.53
C GLY A 145 -24.00 -23.00 -17.61
N TRP A 146 -24.81 -22.53 -16.65
CA TRP A 146 -26.26 -22.76 -16.66
C TRP A 146 -26.94 -22.11 -17.86
N ALA A 147 -26.54 -20.89 -18.21
CA ALA A 147 -27.07 -20.20 -19.39
C ALA A 147 -26.79 -20.99 -20.67
N PHE A 148 -25.57 -21.50 -20.82
CA PHE A 148 -25.19 -22.28 -21.98
C PHE A 148 -25.92 -23.63 -22.02
N GLN A 149 -25.98 -24.35 -20.88
CA GLN A 149 -26.61 -25.65 -20.79
C GLN A 149 -28.09 -25.59 -21.18
N VAL A 150 -28.85 -24.68 -20.57
CA VAL A 150 -30.29 -24.55 -20.89
C VAL A 150 -30.50 -24.09 -22.33
N LEU A 151 -29.63 -23.23 -22.86
CA LEU A 151 -29.71 -22.79 -24.25
C LEU A 151 -29.41 -23.94 -25.22
N ASP A 152 -28.36 -24.72 -25.00
CA ASP A 152 -27.95 -25.79 -25.91
C ASP A 152 -28.94 -26.96 -25.90
N GLU A 153 -29.35 -27.42 -24.72
CA GLU A 153 -30.24 -28.57 -24.54
C GLU A 153 -31.68 -28.24 -24.97
N ASP A 154 -32.28 -27.20 -24.39
CA ASP A 154 -33.71 -26.91 -24.57
C ASP A 154 -33.96 -25.78 -25.57
N GLY A 155 -33.04 -24.81 -25.69
CA GLY A 155 -33.20 -23.63 -26.52
C GLY A 155 -32.84 -23.83 -27.99
N ILE A 156 -31.81 -24.61 -28.30
CA ILE A 156 -31.34 -24.87 -29.66
C ILE A 156 -31.86 -26.22 -30.13
N LYS A 157 -31.66 -27.28 -29.35
CA LYS A 157 -32.04 -28.66 -29.69
C LYS A 157 -33.49 -29.01 -29.33
N GLY A 158 -34.09 -28.37 -28.32
CA GLY A 158 -35.47 -28.61 -27.91
C GLY A 158 -36.54 -28.09 -28.89
N ASP A 159 -37.81 -28.36 -28.65
CA ASP A 159 -38.95 -27.93 -29.48
C ASP A 159 -40.03 -27.19 -28.67
N GLY A 160 -41.01 -26.59 -29.38
CA GLY A 160 -42.21 -25.99 -28.78
C GLY A 160 -41.97 -24.89 -27.73
N GLU A 161 -42.77 -24.92 -26.66
CA GLU A 161 -42.79 -23.92 -25.56
C GLU A 161 -41.51 -23.94 -24.70
N ASN A 162 -40.86 -25.10 -24.59
CA ASN A 162 -39.62 -25.26 -23.84
C ASN A 162 -38.51 -24.36 -24.41
N ARG A 163 -38.52 -24.15 -25.74
CA ARG A 163 -37.58 -23.25 -26.43
C ARG A 163 -37.67 -21.83 -25.89
N ARG A 164 -38.87 -21.25 -25.80
CA ARG A 164 -39.05 -19.86 -25.36
C ARG A 164 -38.53 -19.67 -23.94
N LEU A 165 -38.87 -20.59 -23.03
CA LEU A 165 -38.45 -20.53 -21.64
C LEU A 165 -36.93 -20.70 -21.51
N ALA A 166 -36.32 -21.56 -22.31
CA ALA A 166 -34.88 -21.78 -22.31
C ALA A 166 -34.09 -20.52 -22.69
N TRP A 167 -34.48 -19.83 -23.76
CA TRP A 167 -33.84 -18.57 -24.18
C TRP A 167 -34.00 -17.47 -23.13
N LEU A 168 -35.20 -17.31 -22.56
CA LEU A 168 -35.43 -16.38 -21.45
C LEU A 168 -34.54 -16.71 -20.23
N THR A 169 -34.41 -17.99 -19.90
CA THR A 169 -33.62 -18.45 -18.75
C THR A 169 -32.13 -18.20 -18.98
N ALA A 170 -31.62 -18.52 -20.18
CA ALA A 170 -30.25 -18.22 -20.57
C ALA A 170 -29.95 -16.72 -20.47
N ALA A 171 -30.78 -15.87 -21.08
CA ALA A 171 -30.61 -14.42 -21.03
C ALA A 171 -30.61 -13.88 -19.60
N ARG A 172 -31.49 -14.38 -18.72
CA ARG A 172 -31.52 -13.98 -17.30
C ARG A 172 -30.24 -14.33 -16.57
N HIS A 173 -29.66 -15.50 -16.83
CA HIS A 173 -28.39 -15.89 -16.24
C HIS A 173 -27.24 -15.01 -16.72
N LEU A 174 -27.19 -14.70 -18.03
CA LEU A 174 -26.19 -13.77 -18.59
C LEU A 174 -26.29 -12.37 -17.97
N LEU A 175 -27.50 -11.81 -17.88
CA LEU A 175 -27.72 -10.48 -17.28
C LEU A 175 -27.39 -10.45 -15.78
N ARG A 176 -27.63 -11.54 -15.05
CA ARG A 176 -27.22 -11.65 -13.63
C ARG A 176 -25.71 -11.73 -13.51
N ALA A 177 -25.04 -12.50 -14.37
CA ALA A 177 -23.59 -12.57 -14.41
C ALA A 177 -22.99 -11.18 -14.68
N GLU A 178 -23.51 -10.44 -15.67
CA GLU A 178 -23.05 -9.08 -15.99
C GLU A 178 -23.11 -8.13 -14.78
N ARG A 179 -24.13 -8.25 -13.92
CA ARG A 179 -24.21 -7.47 -12.67
C ARG A 179 -23.10 -7.83 -11.67
N LEU A 180 -22.74 -9.11 -11.57
CA LEU A 180 -21.66 -9.58 -10.70
C LEU A 180 -20.28 -9.19 -11.24
N VAL A 181 -20.11 -9.17 -12.57
CA VAL A 181 -18.88 -8.69 -13.20
C VAL A 181 -18.59 -7.25 -12.79
N LYS A 182 -19.62 -6.40 -12.75
CA LYS A 182 -19.49 -4.99 -12.33
C LYS A 182 -19.10 -4.81 -10.86
N SER A 183 -19.30 -5.82 -10.01
CA SER A 183 -18.92 -5.76 -8.59
C SER A 183 -17.50 -6.24 -8.29
N ILE A 184 -16.80 -6.84 -9.26
CA ILE A 184 -15.40 -7.26 -9.10
C ILE A 184 -14.50 -6.03 -9.09
N GLN A 185 -13.68 -5.88 -8.04
CA GLN A 185 -12.79 -4.72 -7.90
C GLN A 185 -11.33 -5.08 -8.17
N THR A 186 -10.88 -6.25 -7.72
CA THR A 186 -9.48 -6.66 -7.79
C THR A 186 -9.05 -6.90 -9.24
N PRO A 187 -7.94 -6.28 -9.71
CA PRO A 187 -7.49 -6.40 -11.10
C PRO A 187 -7.27 -7.83 -11.58
N VAL A 188 -6.67 -8.69 -10.75
CA VAL A 188 -6.41 -10.10 -11.10
C VAL A 188 -7.71 -10.86 -11.37
N TYR A 189 -8.75 -10.64 -10.57
CA TYR A 189 -10.05 -11.30 -10.76
C TYR A 189 -10.81 -10.75 -11.97
N LYS A 190 -10.56 -9.49 -12.38
CA LYS A 190 -11.08 -8.96 -13.65
C LYS A 190 -10.47 -9.68 -14.85
N THR A 191 -9.16 -9.91 -14.86
CA THR A 191 -8.50 -10.68 -15.92
C THR A 191 -9.01 -12.11 -15.98
N ILE A 192 -9.12 -12.79 -14.84
CA ILE A 192 -9.65 -14.16 -14.82
C ILE A 192 -11.11 -14.17 -15.30
N GLN A 193 -11.91 -13.19 -14.87
CA GLN A 193 -13.29 -13.06 -15.33
C GLN A 193 -13.38 -12.86 -16.85
N SER A 194 -12.52 -12.01 -17.45
CA SER A 194 -12.53 -11.80 -18.91
C SER A 194 -12.15 -13.07 -19.67
N GLU A 195 -11.19 -13.86 -19.17
CA GLU A 195 -10.84 -15.16 -19.77
C GLU A 195 -12.01 -16.15 -19.72
N GLU A 196 -12.72 -16.22 -18.59
CA GLU A 196 -13.91 -17.05 -18.45
C GLU A 196 -15.04 -16.61 -19.37
N GLU A 197 -15.30 -15.31 -19.44
CA GLU A 197 -16.29 -14.74 -20.32
C GLU A 197 -16.00 -15.10 -21.78
N GLU A 198 -14.74 -15.00 -22.21
CA GLU A 198 -14.35 -15.32 -23.58
C GLU A 198 -14.47 -16.82 -23.90
N TYR A 199 -14.08 -17.68 -22.96
CA TYR A 199 -14.28 -19.12 -23.09
C TYR A 199 -15.76 -19.46 -23.34
N TRP A 200 -16.67 -18.87 -22.57
CA TRP A 200 -18.09 -19.10 -22.75
C TRP A 200 -18.63 -18.42 -24.01
N ARG A 201 -18.24 -17.18 -24.31
CA ARG A 201 -18.59 -16.47 -25.54
C ARG A 201 -18.34 -17.32 -26.78
N THR A 202 -17.15 -17.92 -26.88
CA THR A 202 -16.79 -18.84 -27.96
C THR A 202 -17.73 -20.06 -28.03
N LYS A 203 -18.14 -20.63 -26.89
CA LYS A 203 -19.11 -21.73 -26.88
C LYS A 203 -20.48 -21.29 -27.38
N PHE A 204 -20.99 -20.16 -26.90
CA PHE A 204 -22.25 -19.59 -27.38
C PHE A 204 -22.19 -19.32 -28.88
N HIS A 205 -21.11 -18.69 -29.37
CA HIS A 205 -20.90 -18.43 -30.80
C HIS A 205 -21.01 -19.71 -31.63
N ARG A 206 -20.31 -20.78 -31.21
CA ARG A 206 -20.35 -22.07 -31.91
C ARG A 206 -21.75 -22.70 -31.90
N ALA A 207 -22.45 -22.66 -30.78
CA ALA A 207 -23.81 -23.20 -30.70
C ALA A 207 -24.78 -22.40 -31.57
N LEU A 208 -24.62 -21.07 -31.60
CA LEU A 208 -25.43 -20.15 -32.40
C LEU A 208 -25.08 -20.16 -33.90
N SER A 209 -23.97 -20.77 -34.30
CA SER A 209 -23.59 -20.96 -35.70
C SER A 209 -24.43 -22.04 -36.42
N ASN A 210 -25.46 -22.59 -35.78
CA ASN A 210 -26.35 -23.58 -36.37
C ASN A 210 -27.15 -22.97 -37.54
N PRO A 211 -27.09 -23.54 -38.77
CA PRO A 211 -27.83 -23.01 -39.93
C PRO A 211 -29.34 -22.87 -39.72
N SER A 212 -29.93 -23.67 -38.83
CA SER A 212 -31.37 -23.59 -38.51
C SER A 212 -31.76 -22.26 -37.86
N LEU A 213 -30.82 -21.62 -37.14
CA LEU A 213 -31.01 -20.31 -36.51
C LEU A 213 -31.03 -19.15 -37.51
N SER A 214 -30.67 -19.38 -38.77
CA SER A 214 -30.80 -18.36 -39.82
C SER A 214 -32.24 -18.22 -40.33
N LYS A 215 -33.13 -19.16 -39.98
CA LYS A 215 -34.50 -19.22 -40.48
C LYS A 215 -35.46 -18.50 -39.53
N VAL A 216 -36.29 -17.61 -40.06
CA VAL A 216 -37.34 -16.92 -39.29
C VAL A 216 -38.28 -17.93 -38.58
N SER A 217 -38.54 -19.08 -39.20
CA SER A 217 -39.35 -20.17 -38.65
C SER A 217 -38.83 -20.76 -37.33
N PHE A 218 -37.55 -20.51 -36.99
CA PHE A 218 -36.99 -20.91 -35.71
C PHE A 218 -37.53 -20.02 -34.57
N PHE A 219 -37.61 -18.72 -34.81
CA PHE A 219 -37.97 -17.72 -33.80
C PHE A 219 -39.48 -17.51 -33.70
N ALA A 220 -40.20 -17.70 -34.80
CA ALA A 220 -41.65 -17.54 -34.85
C ALA A 220 -42.30 -18.58 -35.75
N ASP A 221 -43.44 -19.10 -35.31
CA ASP A 221 -44.36 -19.79 -36.21
C ASP A 221 -45.14 -18.77 -37.02
N THR A 222 -44.99 -18.80 -38.33
CA THR A 222 -45.71 -17.93 -39.28
C THR A 222 -46.72 -18.71 -40.11
N THR A 223 -46.88 -20.02 -39.85
CA THR A 223 -47.80 -20.90 -40.59
C THR A 223 -49.22 -20.87 -40.03
N THR A 224 -49.39 -20.38 -38.80
CA THR A 224 -50.68 -20.22 -38.12
C THR A 224 -51.35 -18.88 -38.48
N ALA A 225 -52.68 -18.83 -38.39
CA ALA A 225 -53.45 -17.60 -38.67
C ALA A 225 -53.06 -16.41 -37.76
N VAL A 226 -52.54 -16.69 -36.57
CA VAL A 226 -51.90 -15.74 -35.67
C VAL A 226 -50.45 -16.18 -35.49
N PRO A 227 -49.45 -15.36 -35.81
CA PRO A 227 -48.04 -15.71 -35.60
C PRO A 227 -47.76 -15.99 -34.12
N ILE A 228 -47.04 -17.07 -33.83
CA ILE A 228 -46.69 -17.46 -32.46
C ILE A 228 -45.18 -17.26 -32.26
N GLU A 229 -44.81 -16.42 -31.30
CA GLU A 229 -43.41 -16.22 -30.89
C GLU A 229 -42.87 -17.48 -30.19
N ARG A 230 -41.86 -18.14 -30.77
CA ARG A 230 -41.19 -19.32 -30.22
C ARG A 230 -39.96 -18.97 -29.38
N VAL A 231 -39.38 -17.79 -29.61
CA VAL A 231 -38.24 -17.25 -28.86
C VAL A 231 -38.51 -15.79 -28.59
N GLU A 232 -38.40 -15.37 -27.33
CA GLU A 232 -38.61 -13.96 -26.96
C GLU A 232 -37.48 -13.10 -27.50
N PHE A 233 -37.83 -12.05 -28.26
CA PHE A 233 -36.88 -11.25 -29.02
C PHE A 233 -35.74 -10.66 -28.17
N SER A 234 -36.04 -10.09 -26.99
CA SER A 234 -35.03 -9.45 -26.13
C SER A 234 -34.02 -10.48 -25.62
N SER A 235 -34.47 -11.67 -25.25
CA SER A 235 -33.61 -12.77 -24.83
C SER A 235 -32.70 -13.25 -25.96
N ALA A 236 -33.21 -13.28 -27.20
CA ALA A 236 -32.43 -13.59 -28.37
C ALA A 236 -31.31 -12.56 -28.58
N LEU A 237 -31.65 -11.26 -28.48
CA LEU A 237 -30.66 -10.18 -28.58
C LEU A 237 -29.57 -10.29 -27.52
N VAL A 238 -29.94 -10.53 -26.25
CA VAL A 238 -28.96 -10.67 -25.15
C VAL A 238 -28.00 -11.82 -25.42
N VAL A 239 -28.53 -12.98 -25.81
CA VAL A 239 -27.73 -14.19 -26.07
C VAL A 239 -26.82 -14.00 -27.28
N VAL A 240 -27.33 -13.41 -28.37
CA VAL A 240 -26.55 -13.12 -29.58
C VAL A 240 -25.47 -12.08 -29.28
N ALA A 241 -25.81 -10.97 -28.63
CA ALA A 241 -24.83 -9.94 -28.26
C ALA A 241 -23.72 -10.49 -27.35
N PHE A 242 -24.06 -11.39 -26.42
CA PHE A 242 -23.06 -12.07 -25.60
C PHE A 242 -22.12 -12.98 -26.40
N SER A 243 -22.53 -13.48 -27.57
CA SER A 243 -21.75 -14.44 -28.36
C SER A 243 -20.72 -13.79 -29.30
N VAL A 244 -20.84 -12.50 -29.59
CA VAL A 244 -20.00 -11.79 -30.56
C VAL A 244 -18.80 -11.17 -29.88
N TRP A 245 -17.62 -11.19 -30.51
CA TRP A 245 -16.43 -10.52 -30.01
C TRP A 245 -16.70 -9.02 -29.76
N LYS A 246 -16.16 -8.46 -28.68
CA LYS A 246 -16.34 -7.05 -28.35
C LYS A 246 -15.54 -6.18 -29.32
N GLU A 247 -16.19 -5.27 -30.03
CA GLU A 247 -15.54 -4.42 -31.03
C GLU A 247 -14.46 -3.50 -30.44
N ASP A 248 -14.58 -3.18 -29.15
CA ASP A 248 -13.68 -2.30 -28.40
C ASP A 248 -12.49 -3.02 -27.75
N GLU A 249 -12.43 -4.36 -27.83
CA GLU A 249 -11.39 -5.17 -27.21
C GLU A 249 -10.38 -5.66 -28.26
N ALA A 250 -9.12 -5.24 -28.11
CA ALA A 250 -8.04 -5.67 -28.98
C ALA A 250 -7.74 -7.16 -28.76
N ASP A 251 -7.71 -7.95 -29.84
CA ASP A 251 -7.37 -9.37 -29.77
C ASP A 251 -5.93 -9.54 -29.25
N PRO A 252 -5.71 -10.25 -28.13
CA PRO A 252 -4.37 -10.52 -27.63
C PRO A 252 -3.46 -11.18 -28.67
N VAL A 253 -4.01 -11.95 -29.61
CA VAL A 253 -3.27 -12.60 -30.70
C VAL A 253 -2.72 -11.59 -31.71
N ASP A 254 -3.35 -10.42 -31.87
CA ASP A 254 -2.87 -9.38 -32.77
C ASP A 254 -1.55 -8.75 -32.30
N SER A 255 -1.31 -8.74 -30.98
CA SER A 255 -0.08 -8.21 -30.37
C SER A 255 1.12 -9.16 -30.46
N VAL A 256 0.91 -10.40 -30.90
CA VAL A 256 1.93 -11.44 -30.90
C VAL A 256 3.00 -11.16 -31.96
N ASN A 257 4.25 -11.02 -31.51
CA ASN A 257 5.41 -10.98 -32.41
C ASN A 257 5.68 -12.37 -33.01
N ARG A 258 5.20 -12.57 -34.23
CA ARG A 258 5.30 -13.83 -34.96
C ARG A 258 6.76 -14.22 -35.22
N GLY A 259 7.63 -13.26 -35.53
CA GLY A 259 9.05 -13.51 -35.79
C GLY A 259 9.75 -14.05 -34.54
N GLU A 260 9.54 -13.40 -33.39
CA GLU A 260 10.11 -13.85 -32.12
C GLU A 260 9.60 -15.24 -31.72
N LEU A 261 8.30 -15.53 -31.90
CA LEU A 261 7.76 -16.85 -31.59
C LEU A 261 8.36 -17.96 -32.47
N LEU A 262 8.56 -17.67 -33.76
CA LEU A 262 9.17 -18.60 -34.70
C LEU A 262 10.65 -18.84 -34.37
N GLU A 263 11.38 -17.82 -33.94
CA GLU A 263 12.77 -17.96 -33.52
C GLU A 263 12.92 -18.72 -32.20
N ARG A 264 12.07 -18.43 -31.21
CA ARG A 264 12.14 -19.04 -29.87
C ARG A 264 11.71 -20.50 -29.84
N ARG A 265 10.62 -20.85 -30.54
CA ARG A 265 10.00 -22.19 -30.45
C ARG A 265 9.99 -22.96 -31.77
N GLY A 266 10.25 -22.30 -32.90
CA GLY A 266 9.98 -22.87 -34.21
C GLY A 266 8.49 -23.17 -34.44
N VAL A 267 8.17 -23.68 -35.61
CA VAL A 267 6.86 -24.28 -35.87
C VAL A 267 6.93 -25.76 -35.49
N VAL A 268 6.72 -26.05 -34.19
CA VAL A 268 6.74 -27.41 -33.65
C VAL A 268 5.42 -27.67 -32.91
N GLY A 269 4.78 -28.81 -33.17
CA GLY A 269 3.50 -29.14 -32.57
C GLY A 269 2.98 -30.54 -32.94
N PRO A 270 2.04 -31.09 -32.16
CA PRO A 270 1.53 -32.44 -32.38
C PRO A 270 0.67 -32.56 -33.65
N GLY A 271 0.44 -33.80 -34.10
CA GLY A 271 -0.61 -34.12 -35.08
C GLY A 271 -0.40 -33.58 -36.50
N GLY A 272 0.82 -33.22 -36.91
CA GLY A 272 1.12 -32.73 -38.26
C GLY A 272 0.67 -31.30 -38.56
N VAL A 273 0.00 -30.63 -37.61
CA VAL A 273 -0.42 -29.21 -37.71
C VAL A 273 0.77 -28.29 -37.95
N HIS A 274 1.93 -28.60 -37.35
CA HIS A 274 3.15 -27.83 -37.57
C HIS A 274 3.61 -27.83 -39.05
N LYS A 275 3.51 -28.97 -39.76
CA LYS A 275 3.88 -29.04 -41.19
C LYS A 275 2.91 -28.24 -42.06
N ALA A 276 1.62 -28.28 -41.73
CA ALA A 276 0.62 -27.46 -42.41
C ALA A 276 0.86 -25.97 -42.16
N LEU A 277 1.20 -25.59 -40.93
CA LEU A 277 1.49 -24.20 -40.58
C LEU A 277 2.78 -23.69 -41.25
N GLN A 278 3.81 -24.52 -41.37
CA GLN A 278 5.02 -24.20 -42.16
C GLN A 278 4.67 -23.90 -43.62
N ARG A 279 3.91 -24.78 -44.27
CA ARG A 279 3.45 -24.54 -45.64
C ARG A 279 2.55 -23.31 -45.75
N TYR A 280 1.75 -23.04 -44.72
CA TYR A 280 0.91 -21.85 -44.68
C TYR A 280 1.74 -20.57 -44.63
N LEU A 281 2.88 -20.55 -43.92
CA LEU A 281 3.79 -19.40 -43.91
C LEU A 281 4.32 -19.06 -45.31
N ASP A 282 4.56 -20.08 -46.14
CA ASP A 282 5.04 -19.87 -47.51
C ASP A 282 4.00 -19.19 -48.41
N VAL A 283 2.71 -19.46 -48.19
CA VAL A 283 1.60 -18.91 -49.00
C VAL A 283 0.91 -17.71 -48.37
N LEU A 284 1.12 -17.46 -47.07
CA LEU A 284 0.47 -16.39 -46.31
C LEU A 284 0.61 -14.99 -46.95
N PRO A 285 1.78 -14.59 -47.50
CA PRO A 285 1.89 -13.28 -48.15
C PRO A 285 0.91 -13.10 -49.31
N ASN A 286 0.79 -14.13 -50.16
CA ASN A 286 -0.11 -14.11 -51.32
C ASN A 286 -1.58 -14.07 -50.86
N VAL A 287 -1.93 -14.90 -49.88
CA VAL A 287 -3.30 -14.92 -49.31
C VAL A 287 -3.69 -13.56 -48.73
N LYS A 288 -2.77 -12.90 -48.01
CA LYS A 288 -3.02 -11.54 -47.47
C LYS A 288 -3.23 -10.53 -48.59
N GLN A 289 -2.38 -10.55 -49.62
CA GLN A 289 -2.47 -9.61 -50.73
C GLN A 289 -3.78 -9.77 -51.50
N GLU A 290 -4.17 -11.01 -51.82
CA GLU A 290 -5.45 -11.32 -52.48
C GLU A 290 -6.65 -10.86 -51.63
N TRP A 291 -6.58 -11.03 -50.31
CA TRP A 291 -7.62 -10.58 -49.40
C TRP A 291 -7.74 -9.05 -49.33
N GLU A 292 -6.63 -8.31 -49.31
CA GLU A 292 -6.67 -6.84 -49.39
C GLU A 292 -7.27 -6.37 -50.71
N GLN A 293 -6.87 -6.97 -51.84
CA GLN A 293 -7.43 -6.66 -53.16
C GLN A 293 -8.94 -6.91 -53.21
N TYR A 294 -9.40 -8.03 -52.63
CA TYR A 294 -10.83 -8.33 -52.52
C TYR A 294 -11.58 -7.29 -51.67
N LYS A 295 -11.00 -6.85 -50.54
CA LYS A 295 -11.59 -5.82 -49.69
C LYS A 295 -11.66 -4.47 -50.41
N GLU A 296 -10.63 -4.08 -51.14
CA GLU A 296 -10.61 -2.85 -51.94
C GLU A 296 -11.65 -2.88 -53.07
N ALA A 297 -11.76 -4.00 -53.78
CA ALA A 297 -12.76 -4.18 -54.83
C ALA A 297 -14.21 -4.10 -54.30
N ASN A 298 -14.45 -4.56 -53.07
CA ASN A 298 -15.79 -4.63 -52.47
C ASN A 298 -16.13 -3.47 -51.52
N SER A 299 -15.16 -2.68 -51.07
CA SER A 299 -15.42 -1.46 -50.28
C SER A 299 -16.06 -0.36 -51.14
N GLY A 300 -15.72 -0.29 -52.43
CA GLY A 300 -16.37 0.60 -53.41
C GLY A 300 -17.82 0.21 -53.76
N SER A 301 -18.23 -1.03 -53.50
CA SER A 301 -19.58 -1.53 -53.79
C SER A 301 -20.61 -1.18 -52.69
N LYS A 302 -20.16 -0.88 -51.46
CA LYS A 302 -21.04 -0.48 -50.35
C LYS A 302 -21.48 1.00 -50.38
N ALA A 303 -21.05 1.79 -51.36
CA ALA A 303 -21.49 3.18 -51.51
C ALA A 303 -22.85 3.35 -52.25
N VAL A 304 -23.50 2.26 -52.70
CA VAL A 304 -24.80 2.32 -53.39
C VAL A 304 -25.84 1.44 -52.69
N VAL A 305 -26.07 1.65 -51.40
CA VAL A 305 -27.34 1.28 -50.74
C VAL A 305 -27.67 2.35 -49.71
N GLY A 306 -28.39 3.38 -50.14
CA GLY A 306 -28.78 4.49 -49.27
C GLY A 306 -29.42 5.67 -49.97
N GLN A 307 -30.45 5.46 -50.80
CA GLN A 307 -31.41 6.51 -51.13
C GLN A 307 -32.80 6.01 -50.71
N PRO A 308 -33.48 6.65 -49.75
CA PRO A 308 -34.85 6.27 -49.39
C PRO A 308 -35.78 6.79 -50.48
N ASP A 309 -36.38 5.86 -51.24
CA ASP A 309 -37.48 6.21 -52.11
C ASP A 309 -38.71 6.57 -51.27
N ASN A 310 -39.16 7.81 -51.49
CA ASN A 310 -40.44 8.34 -51.03
C ASN A 310 -41.59 7.41 -51.43
N LEU A 311 -42.26 6.82 -50.44
CA LEU A 311 -43.63 6.35 -50.61
C LEU A 311 -44.59 7.47 -50.17
N ALA A 312 -44.86 8.36 -51.11
CA ALA A 312 -46.12 9.09 -51.16
C ALA A 312 -47.03 8.37 -52.17
N LYS A 313 -47.99 7.60 -51.65
CA LYS A 313 -49.39 7.46 -52.10
C LYS A 313 -50.07 6.31 -51.34
#